data_AF-A0A955HN14-F1
#
_entry.id   AF-A0A955HN14-F1
#
_cell.length_a   1.000
_cell.length_b   1.000
_cell.length_c   1.000
_cell.angle_alpha   90.00
_cell.angle_beta   90.00
_cell.angle_gamma   90.00
#
_symmetry.space_group_name_H-M   'P 1'
#
loop_
_entity.id
_entity.type
_entity.pdbx_description
1 polymer ?
#
loop_
_entity_poly.entity_id
_entity_poly.type
_entity_poly.pdbx_seq_one_letter_code
_entity_poly.pdbx_strand_id
1 'polypeptide(L)'
;MQKIFPLWKMFVSLLSVVLLFHFIKDITQDVLGITTPLDTIGNIVEDTLTLPEWLIYIYHWGWINAIFFQLLIPYIHIRNWKRKTFIKQDKYILLMLVWILSMIAWALLLTP
;
A
#
# COMPACT_ATOMS: atom_id res chain seq x y z
N MET A 1 24.73 -9.84 -1.13
CA MET A 1 23.65 -9.00 -0.54
C MET A 1 24.03 -7.53 -0.37
N GLN A 2 25.27 -7.14 -0.01
CA GLN A 2 25.62 -5.73 0.25
C GLN A 2 25.36 -4.75 -0.91
N LYS A 3 25.51 -5.19 -2.17
CA LYS A 3 25.21 -4.34 -3.35
C LYS A 3 23.71 -4.10 -3.59
N ILE A 4 22.84 -5.01 -3.13
CA ILE A 4 21.38 -4.94 -3.34
C ILE A 4 20.72 -4.06 -2.26
N PHE A 5 21.33 -3.96 -1.09
CA PHE A 5 20.74 -3.26 0.04
C PHE A 5 20.55 -1.73 -0.17
N PRO A 6 21.50 -0.99 -0.79
CA PRO A 6 21.26 0.40 -1.17
C PRO A 6 20.11 0.56 -2.16
N LEU A 7 19.98 -0.35 -3.13
CA LEU A 7 18.87 -0.36 -4.09
C LEU A 7 17.52 -0.60 -3.38
N TRP A 8 17.49 -1.57 -2.46
CA TRP A 8 16.32 -1.81 -1.60
C TRP A 8 15.92 -0.57 -0.81
N LYS A 9 16.88 0.11 -0.16
CA LYS A 9 16.60 1.34 0.60
C LYS A 9 16.07 2.46 -0.27
N MET A 10 16.66 2.66 -1.44
CA MET A 10 16.21 3.68 -2.41
C MET A 10 14.80 3.37 -2.92
N PHE A 11 14.53 2.10 -3.28
CA PHE A 11 13.21 1.64 -3.68
C PHE A 11 12.16 1.90 -2.59
N VAL A 12 12.43 1.47 -1.35
CA VAL A 12 11.49 1.69 -0.23
C VAL A 12 11.33 3.18 0.08
N SER A 13 12.34 4.03 -0.10
CA SER A 13 12.18 5.49 0.04
C SER A 13 11.19 6.07 -0.96
N LEU A 14 11.39 5.78 -2.25
CA LEU A 14 10.48 6.25 -3.30
C LEU A 14 9.06 5.75 -3.03
N LEU A 15 8.94 4.48 -2.69
CA LEU A 15 7.67 3.86 -2.39
C LEU A 15 7.00 4.44 -1.14
N SER A 16 7.78 4.77 -0.11
CA SER A 16 7.26 5.41 1.10
C SER A 16 6.63 6.77 0.78
N VAL A 17 7.26 7.54 -0.11
CA VAL A 17 6.69 8.83 -0.56
C VAL A 17 5.38 8.59 -1.30
N VAL A 18 5.36 7.65 -2.26
CA VAL A 18 4.14 7.31 -3.01
C VAL A 18 3.01 6.85 -2.08
N LEU A 19 3.28 5.97 -1.14
CA LEU A 19 2.29 5.48 -0.17
C LEU A 19 1.76 6.59 0.73
N LEU A 20 2.59 7.53 1.16
CA LEU A 20 2.12 8.67 1.95
C LEU A 20 1.24 9.61 1.13
N PHE A 21 1.61 9.89 -0.13
CA PHE A 21 0.76 10.68 -1.02
C PHE A 21 -0.57 10.00 -1.32
N HIS A 22 -0.55 8.68 -1.54
CA HIS A 22 -1.76 7.88 -1.72
C HIS A 22 -2.65 7.92 -0.46
N PHE A 23 -2.07 7.73 0.72
CA PHE A 23 -2.83 7.79 1.98
C PHE A 23 -3.47 9.16 2.21
N ILE A 24 -2.74 10.25 1.90
CA ILE A 24 -3.29 11.61 1.98
C ILE A 24 -4.42 11.78 0.96
N LYS A 25 -4.25 11.27 -0.26
CA LYS A 25 -5.30 11.26 -1.29
C LYS A 25 -6.55 10.55 -0.75
N ASP A 26 -6.43 9.32 -0.26
CA ASP A 26 -7.56 8.53 0.26
C ASP A 26 -8.29 9.27 1.39
N ILE A 27 -7.56 9.86 2.35
CA ILE A 27 -8.19 10.67 3.41
C ILE A 27 -8.91 11.89 2.82
N THR A 28 -8.25 12.64 1.95
CA THR A 28 -8.82 13.88 1.41
C THR A 28 -10.05 13.62 0.55
N GLN A 29 -10.07 12.53 -0.23
CA GLN A 29 -11.17 12.19 -1.11
C GLN A 29 -12.27 11.42 -0.39
N ASP A 30 -11.93 10.31 0.26
CA ASP A 30 -12.93 9.37 0.79
C ASP A 30 -13.51 9.84 2.11
N VAL A 31 -12.72 10.54 2.94
CA VAL A 31 -13.17 11.01 4.26
C VAL A 31 -13.63 12.46 4.21
N LEU A 32 -12.90 13.33 3.51
CA LEU A 32 -13.17 14.77 3.49
C LEU A 32 -13.97 15.23 2.27
N GLY A 33 -14.15 14.39 1.25
CA GLY A 33 -14.90 14.74 0.03
C GLY A 33 -14.25 15.85 -0.81
N ILE A 34 -12.94 16.08 -0.65
CA ILE A 34 -12.20 17.13 -1.35
C ILE A 34 -11.69 16.55 -2.67
N THR A 35 -12.09 17.18 -3.78
CA THR A 35 -11.52 16.86 -5.10
C THR A 35 -10.03 17.21 -5.12
N THR A 36 -9.20 16.29 -5.55
CA THR A 36 -7.76 16.47 -5.69
C THR A 36 -7.34 16.32 -7.15
N PRO A 37 -6.22 16.93 -7.60
CA PRO A 37 -5.71 16.71 -8.95
C PRO A 37 -5.50 15.22 -9.30
N LEU A 38 -5.32 14.36 -8.29
CA LEU A 38 -5.16 12.92 -8.44
C LEU A 38 -6.47 12.19 -8.78
N ASP A 39 -7.63 12.86 -8.76
CA ASP A 39 -8.91 12.35 -9.30
C ASP A 39 -8.81 12.02 -10.80
N THR A 40 -7.91 12.70 -11.51
CA THR A 40 -7.69 12.49 -12.95
C THR A 40 -7.06 11.14 -13.28
N ILE A 41 -6.51 10.43 -12.28
CA ILE A 41 -5.83 9.14 -12.45
C ILE A 41 -6.85 7.98 -12.57
N GLY A 42 -8.14 8.26 -12.35
CA GLY A 42 -9.20 7.26 -12.38
C GLY A 42 -9.27 6.45 -11.09
N ASN A 43 -10.47 5.94 -10.80
CA ASN A 43 -10.72 5.07 -9.65
C ASN A 43 -10.98 3.66 -10.14
N ILE A 44 -10.44 2.68 -9.42
CA ILE A 44 -10.79 1.28 -9.63
C ILE A 44 -12.22 1.11 -9.10
N VAL A 45 -13.15 0.78 -9.99
CA VAL A 45 -14.55 0.50 -9.61
C VAL A 45 -14.69 -1.01 -9.48
N GLU A 46 -14.83 -1.47 -8.25
CA GLU A 46 -14.77 -2.88 -7.89
C GLU A 46 -16.20 -3.46 -7.83
N ASP A 47 -16.51 -4.47 -8.64
CA ASP A 47 -17.79 -5.16 -8.59
C ASP A 47 -17.78 -6.31 -7.55
N THR A 48 -17.89 -5.92 -6.28
CA THR A 48 -17.95 -6.86 -5.16
C THR A 48 -19.22 -7.72 -5.14
N LEU A 49 -20.25 -7.40 -5.94
CA LEU A 49 -21.50 -8.18 -6.00
C LEU A 49 -21.29 -9.55 -6.66
N THR A 50 -20.18 -9.74 -7.37
CA THR A 50 -19.79 -11.02 -7.95
C THR A 50 -19.23 -12.01 -6.91
N LEU A 51 -18.93 -11.54 -5.69
CA LEU A 51 -18.31 -12.34 -4.65
C LEU A 51 -19.34 -12.92 -3.66
N PRO A 52 -19.11 -14.15 -3.16
CA PRO A 52 -19.77 -14.65 -1.95
C PRO A 52 -19.57 -13.70 -0.76
N GLU A 53 -20.58 -13.57 0.10
CA GLU A 53 -20.59 -12.63 1.23
C GLU A 53 -19.36 -12.76 2.16
N TRP A 54 -18.92 -13.99 2.44
CA TRP A 54 -17.74 -14.24 3.27
C TRP A 54 -16.44 -13.70 2.65
N LEU A 55 -16.33 -13.68 1.32
CA LEU A 55 -15.18 -13.12 0.60
C LEU A 55 -15.20 -11.59 0.62
N ILE A 56 -16.38 -10.97 0.63
CA ILE A 56 -16.54 -9.52 0.76
C ILE A 56 -15.94 -9.04 2.08
N TYR A 57 -16.21 -9.73 3.20
CA TYR A 57 -15.61 -9.38 4.49
C TYR A 57 -14.10 -9.52 4.50
N ILE A 58 -13.56 -10.60 3.92
CA ILE A 58 -12.11 -10.81 3.80
C ILE A 58 -11.48 -9.71 2.96
N TYR A 59 -12.13 -9.36 1.85
CA TYR A 59 -11.68 -8.34 0.92
C TYR A 59 -11.58 -6.96 1.58
N HIS A 60 -12.65 -6.51 2.23
CA HIS A 60 -12.65 -5.24 2.97
C HIS A 60 -11.66 -5.26 4.14
N TRP A 61 -11.56 -6.37 4.86
CA TRP A 61 -10.55 -6.51 5.91
C TRP A 61 -9.13 -6.39 5.34
N GLY A 62 -8.88 -6.96 4.17
CA GLY A 62 -7.59 -6.84 3.48
C GLY A 62 -7.23 -5.40 3.12
N TRP A 63 -8.21 -4.62 2.64
CA TRP A 63 -8.04 -3.19 2.37
C TRP A 63 -7.81 -2.35 3.61
N ILE A 64 -8.52 -2.64 4.71
CA ILE A 64 -8.26 -1.98 6.01
C ILE A 64 -6.80 -2.17 6.42
N ASN A 65 -6.26 -3.39 6.31
CA ASN A 65 -4.85 -3.66 6.60
C ASN A 65 -3.92 -2.90 5.64
N ALA A 66 -4.26 -2.82 4.35
CA ALA A 66 -3.48 -2.08 3.37
C ALA A 66 -3.37 -0.59 3.73
N ILE A 67 -4.45 0.05 4.16
CA ILE A 67 -4.46 1.44 4.66
C ILE A 67 -3.44 1.61 5.80
N PHE A 68 -3.45 0.74 6.81
CA PHE A 68 -2.47 0.82 7.90
C PHE A 68 -1.03 0.61 7.41
N PHE A 69 -0.81 -0.26 6.44
CA PHE A 69 0.52 -0.50 5.86
C PHE A 69 1.07 0.70 5.11
N GLN A 70 0.21 1.53 4.49
CA GLN A 70 0.64 2.78 3.85
C GLN A 70 1.38 3.71 4.81
N LEU A 71 1.03 3.72 6.10
CA LEU A 71 1.72 4.47 7.15
C LEU A 71 2.88 3.70 7.79
N LEU A 72 2.67 2.40 8.02
CA LEU A 72 3.63 1.58 8.76
C LEU A 72 4.94 1.37 7.99
N ILE A 73 4.87 1.23 6.66
CA ILE A 73 6.05 1.07 5.80
C ILE A 73 6.98 2.29 5.89
N PRO A 74 6.53 3.53 5.62
CA PRO A 74 7.34 4.73 5.81
C PRO A 74 7.91 4.85 7.23
N TYR A 75 7.09 4.59 8.25
CA TYR A 75 7.53 4.66 9.65
C TYR A 75 8.69 3.70 9.95
N ILE A 76 8.54 2.41 9.60
CA ILE A 76 9.57 1.40 9.81
C ILE A 76 10.82 1.73 8.99
N HIS A 77 10.65 2.21 7.76
CA HIS A 77 11.74 2.57 6.87
C HIS A 77 12.59 3.72 7.43
N ILE A 78 11.95 4.83 7.82
CA ILE A 78 12.60 6.00 8.41
C ILE A 78 13.34 5.61 9.69
N ARG A 79 12.68 4.87 10.59
CA ARG A 79 13.29 4.39 11.85
C ARG A 79 14.56 3.58 11.61
N ASN A 80 14.63 2.85 10.50
CA ASN A 80 15.73 1.97 10.16
C ASN A 80 16.64 2.52 9.04
N TRP A 81 16.53 3.81 8.67
CA TRP A 81 17.23 4.39 7.51
C TRP A 81 18.75 4.33 7.65
N LYS A 82 19.28 4.57 8.85
CA LYS A 82 20.74 4.57 9.12
C LYS A 82 21.38 3.16 9.15
N ARG A 83 20.58 2.09 9.10
CA ARG A 83 21.09 0.71 9.13
C ARG A 83 21.70 0.37 7.77
N LYS A 84 22.85 -0.30 7.77
CA LYS A 84 23.65 -0.63 6.58
C LYS A 84 23.44 -2.06 6.06
N THR A 85 22.59 -2.83 6.72
CA THR A 85 22.33 -4.25 6.41
C THR A 85 20.84 -4.53 6.46
N PHE A 86 20.43 -5.58 5.74
CA PHE A 86 19.04 -6.04 5.71
C PHE A 86 18.69 -6.71 7.06
N ILE A 87 17.65 -6.20 7.71
CA ILE A 87 17.22 -6.64 9.05
C ILE A 87 15.83 -7.27 9.01
N LYS A 88 15.40 -7.85 10.13
CA LYS A 88 14.08 -8.48 10.28
C LYS A 88 12.94 -7.52 9.90
N GLN A 89 13.08 -6.23 10.18
CA GLN A 89 12.12 -5.19 9.84
C GLN A 89 11.98 -4.98 8.33
N ASP A 90 13.04 -5.15 7.54
CA ASP A 90 12.95 -5.07 6.08
C ASP A 90 12.13 -6.24 5.51
N LYS A 91 12.16 -7.42 6.16
CA LYS A 91 11.27 -8.55 5.81
C LYS A 91 9.80 -8.20 6.03
N TYR A 92 9.49 -7.45 7.10
CA TYR A 92 8.12 -7.01 7.36
C TYR A 92 7.66 -6.01 6.30
N ILE A 93 8.52 -5.05 5.90
CA ILE A 93 8.23 -4.15 4.77
C ILE A 93 7.93 -4.98 3.51
N LEU A 94 8.79 -5.95 3.17
CA LEU A 94 8.56 -6.80 2.01
C LEU A 94 7.21 -7.55 2.07
N LEU A 95 6.86 -8.12 3.22
CA LEU A 95 5.59 -8.82 3.41
C LEU A 95 4.38 -7.88 3.24
N MET A 96 4.45 -6.68 3.82
CA MET A 96 3.39 -5.67 3.67
C MET A 96 3.25 -5.21 2.21
N LEU A 97 4.36 -5.10 1.47
CA LEU A 97 4.32 -4.77 0.04
C LEU A 97 3.68 -5.88 -0.80
N VAL A 98 4.04 -7.14 -0.54
CA VAL A 98 3.40 -8.29 -1.19
C VAL A 98 1.90 -8.30 -0.89
N TRP A 99 1.50 -7.97 0.35
CA TRP A 99 0.09 -7.87 0.72
C TRP A 99 -0.65 -6.78 -0.08
N ILE A 100 -0.12 -5.55 -0.11
CA ILE A 100 -0.71 -4.44 -0.87
C ILE A 100 -0.85 -4.81 -2.36
N LEU A 101 0.20 -5.37 -2.96
CA LEU A 101 0.16 -5.82 -4.36
C LEU A 101 -0.90 -6.90 -4.61
N SER A 102 -1.06 -7.83 -3.66
CA SER A 102 -2.09 -8.87 -3.74
C SER A 102 -3.50 -8.29 -3.67
N MET A 103 -3.71 -7.28 -2.81
CA MET A 103 -5.01 -6.58 -2.74
C MET A 103 -5.31 -5.79 -4.02
N ILE A 104 -4.33 -5.08 -4.57
CA ILE A 104 -4.48 -4.38 -5.86
C ILE A 104 -4.80 -5.38 -6.97
N ALA A 105 -4.08 -6.51 -7.03
CA ALA A 105 -4.34 -7.55 -8.01
C ALA A 105 -5.76 -8.12 -7.88
N TRP A 106 -6.24 -8.33 -6.64
CA TRP A 106 -7.61 -8.78 -6.40
C TRP A 106 -8.63 -7.73 -6.86
N ALA A 107 -8.44 -6.46 -6.51
CA ALA A 107 -9.31 -5.37 -6.96
C ALA A 107 -9.39 -5.30 -8.49
N LEU A 108 -8.26 -5.42 -9.19
CA LEU A 108 -8.22 -5.43 -10.65
C LEU A 108 -8.97 -6.62 -11.28
N LEU A 109 -9.02 -7.77 -10.60
CA LEU A 109 -9.80 -8.93 -11.05
C LEU A 109 -11.31 -8.75 -10.84
N LEU A 110 -11.72 -7.82 -9.97
CA LEU A 110 -13.11 -7.46 -9.70
C LEU A 110 -13.57 -6.26 -10.53
N THR A 111 -12.68 -5.61 -11.27
CA THR A 111 -13.03 -4.55 -12.20
C THR A 111 -13.70 -5.16 -13.44
N PRO A 112 -14.89 -4.68 -13.85
CA PRO A 112 -15.61 -5.18 -15.03
C PRO A 112 -14.92 -4.87 -16.37
#